data_AF-A0A9D6F0F0-F1
#
_entry.id   AF-A0A9D6F0F0-F1
#
_cell.length_a   1.000
_cell.length_b   1.000
_cell.length_c   1.000
_cell.angle_alpha   90.00
_cell.angle_beta   90.00
_cell.angle_gamma   90.00
#
_symmetry.space_group_name_H-M   'P 1'
#
loop_
_entity.id
_entity.type
_entity.pdbx_description
1 polymer ?
#
loop_
_entity_poly.entity_id
_entity_poly.type
_entity_poly.pdbx_seq_one_letter_code
_entity_poly.pdbx_strand_id
1 'polypeptide(L)'
;MNYQTEAKPQCWRAVVVFDDRPEMLLYLNRSSPQVRAGYRAAYLDLLDEEERVHVASVSMQRWQGAPDSGRWVHQSDLPVPLKEKIAIAA
;
A
#
# COMPACT_ATOMS: atom_id res chain seq x y z
N MET A 1 14.64 4.46 33.89
CA MET A 1 13.47 4.49 33.01
C MET A 1 13.96 4.17 31.60
N ASN A 2 13.87 2.90 31.18
CA ASN A 2 14.23 2.51 29.82
C ASN A 2 13.03 2.80 28.93
N TYR A 3 13.08 3.88 28.16
CA TYR A 3 12.09 4.12 27.11
C TYR A 3 12.29 3.04 26.06
N GLN A 4 11.41 2.04 26.04
CA GLN A 4 11.22 1.22 24.85
C GLN A 4 10.70 2.18 23.78
N THR A 5 11.59 2.65 22.90
CA THR A 5 11.16 3.31 21.68
C THR A 5 10.44 2.25 20.87
N GLU A 6 9.11 2.36 20.77
CA GLU A 6 8.33 1.53 19.85
C GLU A 6 9.05 1.49 18.51
N ALA A 7 9.26 0.28 17.99
CA ALA A 7 9.87 0.09 16.69
C ALA A 7 9.16 1.01 15.69
N LYS A 8 9.91 1.89 15.02
CA LYS A 8 9.38 2.96 14.14
C LYS A 8 8.13 2.46 13.39
N PRO A 9 6.96 3.10 13.53
CA PRO A 9 5.73 2.56 12.98
C PRO A 9 5.85 2.40 11.46
N GLN A 10 5.23 1.33 10.94
CA GLN A 10 5.04 1.15 9.50
C GLN A 10 4.08 2.25 9.04
N CYS A 11 4.64 3.36 8.60
CA CYS A 11 3.90 4.60 8.39
C CYS A 11 3.50 4.84 6.94
N TRP A 12 3.78 3.91 6.03
CA TRP A 12 3.42 4.01 4.61
C TRP A 12 2.64 2.79 4.17
N ARG A 13 1.54 2.99 3.44
CA ARG A 13 0.76 1.91 2.84
C ARG A 13 0.37 2.21 1.39
N ALA A 14 0.17 1.15 0.62
CA ALA A 14 -0.58 1.18 -0.63
C ALA A 14 -1.92 0.48 -0.41
N VAL A 15 -3.00 1.15 -0.78
CA VAL A 15 -4.36 0.59 -0.76
C VAL A 15 -4.91 0.60 -2.18
N VAL A 16 -5.61 -0.46 -2.56
CA VAL A 16 -6.39 -0.47 -3.80
C VAL A 16 -7.77 0.09 -3.51
N VAL A 17 -8.24 0.95 -4.40
CA VAL A 17 -9.58 1.53 -4.39
C VAL A 17 -10.36 0.87 -5.51
N PHE A 18 -11.51 0.32 -5.16
CA PHE A 18 -12.42 -0.30 -6.13
C PHE A 18 -13.61 0.60 -6.44
N ASP A 19 -14.27 0.34 -7.56
CA ASP A 19 -15.52 1.01 -7.93
C ASP A 19 -16.79 0.39 -7.32
N ASP A 20 -16.70 -0.87 -6.86
CA ASP A 20 -17.84 -1.68 -6.42
C ASP A 20 -17.80 -2.07 -4.94
N ARG A 21 -16.65 -1.91 -4.26
CA ARG A 21 -16.40 -2.42 -2.90
C ARG A 21 -15.43 -1.54 -2.09
N PRO A 22 -15.30 -1.78 -0.77
CA PRO A 22 -14.37 -1.04 0.08
C PRO A 22 -12.89 -1.23 -0.33
N GLU A 23 -12.05 -0.26 0.04
CA GLU A 23 -10.61 -0.30 -0.19
C GLU A 23 -9.95 -1.54 0.44
N MET A 24 -8.90 -2.07 -0.19
CA MET A 24 -8.10 -3.18 0.35
C MET A 24 -6.63 -2.81 0.51
N LEU A 25 -6.00 -3.25 1.59
CA LEU A 25 -4.57 -3.07 1.82
C LEU A 25 -3.75 -3.99 0.89
N LEU A 26 -2.87 -3.41 0.09
CA LEU A 26 -1.92 -4.17 -0.75
C LEU A 26 -0.58 -4.36 -0.05
N TYR A 27 -0.02 -3.28 0.50
CA TYR A 27 1.34 -3.30 1.01
C TYR A 27 1.53 -2.27 2.12
N LEU A 28 2.28 -2.63 3.15
CA LEU A 28 2.57 -1.80 4.32
C LEU A 28 4.08 -1.81 4.60
N ASN A 29 4.69 -0.64 4.71
CA ASN A 29 6.13 -0.51 4.98
C ASN A 29 6.45 0.80 5.75
N ARG A 30 7.69 0.96 6.22
CA ARG A 30 8.19 2.17 6.88
C ARG A 30 8.69 3.20 5.88
N SER A 31 8.80 2.82 4.60
CA SER A 31 9.45 3.60 3.56
C SER A 31 8.58 3.68 2.30
N SER A 32 8.29 4.90 1.83
CA SER A 32 7.60 5.12 0.55
C SER A 32 8.29 4.43 -0.63
N PRO A 33 9.63 4.52 -0.81
CA PRO A 33 10.34 3.72 -1.81
C PRO A 33 10.08 2.22 -1.73
N GLN A 34 10.06 1.63 -0.53
CA GLN A 34 9.79 0.19 -0.39
C GLN A 34 8.33 -0.16 -0.68
N VAL A 35 7.37 0.71 -0.32
CA VAL A 35 5.97 0.55 -0.75
C VAL A 35 5.87 0.57 -2.27
N ARG A 36 6.53 1.53 -2.94
CA ARG A 36 6.56 1.63 -4.41
C ARG A 36 7.21 0.42 -5.08
N ALA A 37 8.21 -0.20 -4.45
CA ALA A 37 8.85 -1.40 -4.95
C ALA A 37 7.96 -2.66 -4.76
N GLY A 38 7.24 -2.76 -3.64
CA GLY A 38 6.51 -3.96 -3.25
C GLY A 38 5.05 -4.04 -3.69
N TYR A 39 4.35 -2.90 -3.85
CA TYR A 39 2.89 -2.92 -4.07
C TYR A 39 2.50 -3.63 -5.37
N ARG A 40 3.35 -3.60 -6.40
CA ARG A 40 3.03 -4.21 -7.69
C ARG A 40 3.00 -5.73 -7.63
N ALA A 41 3.92 -6.34 -6.88
CA ALA A 41 3.93 -7.77 -6.65
C ALA A 41 2.72 -8.19 -5.82
N ALA A 42 2.44 -7.46 -4.73
CA ALA A 42 1.26 -7.70 -3.90
C ALA A 42 -0.05 -7.54 -4.67
N TYR A 43 -0.14 -6.57 -5.59
CA TYR A 43 -1.30 -6.39 -6.47
C TYR A 43 -1.59 -7.62 -7.33
N LEU A 44 -0.55 -8.24 -7.90
CA LEU A 44 -0.72 -9.42 -8.75
C LEU A 44 -0.93 -10.71 -7.95
N ASP A 45 -0.43 -10.77 -6.73
CA ASP A 45 -0.54 -11.94 -5.85
C ASP A 45 -1.91 -11.97 -5.11
N LEU A 46 -2.39 -10.81 -4.67
CA LEU A 46 -3.60 -10.70 -3.86
C LEU A 46 -4.90 -10.56 -4.65
N LEU A 47 -4.85 -9.93 -5.84
CA LEU A 47 -6.04 -9.72 -6.67
C LEU A 47 -6.06 -10.69 -7.82
N ASP A 48 -7.20 -11.35 -8.03
CA ASP A 48 -7.44 -12.16 -9.23
C ASP A 48 -7.77 -11.29 -10.46
N GLU A 49 -8.06 -11.92 -11.59
CA GLU A 49 -8.39 -11.19 -12.83
C GLU A 49 -9.73 -10.48 -12.79
N GLU A 50 -10.73 -11.04 -12.10
CA GLU A 50 -12.06 -10.44 -11.98
C GLU A 50 -11.99 -9.21 -11.06
N GLU A 51 -11.28 -9.29 -9.95
CA GLU A 51 -11.10 -8.19 -9.01
C GLU A 51 -10.34 -7.02 -9.63
N ARG A 52 -9.35 -7.29 -10.50
CA ARG A 52 -8.56 -6.26 -11.19
C ARG A 52 -9.40 -5.41 -12.14
N VAL A 53 -10.55 -5.91 -12.63
CA VAL A 53 -11.47 -5.13 -13.49
C VAL A 53 -12.13 -4.01 -12.70
N HIS A 54 -12.35 -4.21 -11.41
CA HIS A 54 -13.00 -3.25 -10.52
C HIS A 54 -12.03 -2.24 -9.88
N VAL A 55 -10.73 -2.32 -10.20
CA VAL A 55 -9.74 -1.42 -9.63
C VAL A 55 -9.83 -0.05 -10.29
N ALA A 56 -10.26 0.94 -9.50
CA ALA A 56 -10.31 2.33 -9.92
C ALA A 56 -8.93 3.01 -9.78
N SER A 57 -8.23 2.77 -8.67
CA SER A 57 -6.90 3.33 -8.43
C SER A 57 -6.11 2.58 -7.35
N VAL A 58 -4.81 2.90 -7.22
CA VAL A 58 -3.99 2.49 -6.08
C VAL A 58 -3.51 3.75 -5.36
N SER A 59 -3.97 3.98 -4.13
CA SER A 59 -3.63 5.16 -3.34
C SER A 59 -2.46 4.86 -2.40
N MET A 60 -1.39 5.65 -2.48
CA MET A 60 -0.33 5.66 -1.49
C MET A 60 -0.69 6.60 -0.34
N GLN A 61 -0.67 6.07 0.88
CA GLN A 61 -1.04 6.80 2.08
C GLN A 61 0.06 6.75 3.13
N ARG A 62 0.11 7.78 3.98
CA ARG A 62 1.02 7.87 5.11
C ARG A 62 0.26 8.06 6.41
N TRP A 63 0.66 7.36 7.47
CA TRP A 63 0.17 7.60 8.81
C TRP A 63 0.68 8.95 9.32
N GLN A 64 -0.23 9.81 9.76
CA GLN A 64 0.07 11.10 10.36
C GLN A 64 -0.58 11.18 11.75
N GLY A 65 0.21 11.58 12.76
CA GLY A 65 -0.22 11.67 14.16
C GLY A 65 0.47 10.63 15.05
N ALA A 66 -0.07 10.46 16.26
CA ALA A 66 0.43 9.49 17.23
C ALA A 66 0.19 8.04 16.74
N PRO A 67 0.95 7.06 17.24
CA PRO A 67 0.77 5.65 16.84
C PRO A 67 -0.65 5.10 17.06
N ASP A 68 -1.32 5.54 18.12
CA ASP A 68 -2.63 5.07 18.59
C ASP A 68 -3.81 5.95 18.11
N SER A 69 -3.55 7.23 17.80
CA SER A 69 -4.61 8.21 17.50
C SER A 69 -4.43 8.96 16.17
N GLY A 70 -3.51 8.51 15.32
CA GLY A 70 -3.27 9.10 14.01
C GLY A 70 -4.32 8.73 12.96
N ARG A 71 -4.05 9.14 11.72
CA ARG A 71 -4.86 8.78 10.56
C ARG A 71 -4.02 8.52 9.33
N TRP A 72 -4.52 7.69 8.43
CA TRP A 72 -3.97 7.54 7.10
C TRP A 72 -4.36 8.74 6.24
N VAL A 73 -3.37 9.37 5.60
CA VAL A 73 -3.56 10.51 4.72
C VAL A 73 -3.04 10.16 3.33
N HIS A 74 -3.86 10.38 2.31
CA HIS A 74 -3.44 10.24 0.91
C HIS A 74 -2.21 11.11 0.61
N GLN A 75 -1.28 10.57 -0.17
CA GLN A 75 -0.05 11.25 -0.56
C GLN A 75 0.08 11.36 -2.08
N SER A 76 -0.22 10.28 -2.80
CA SER A 76 -0.27 10.26 -4.27
C SER A 76 -0.92 8.97 -4.77
N ASP A 77 -1.46 8.98 -5.97
CA ASP A 77 -1.80 7.75 -6.68
C ASP A 77 -0.57 7.04 -7.23
N LEU A 78 -0.62 5.71 -7.26
CA LEU A 78 0.36 4.83 -7.85
C LEU A 78 -0.18 4.29 -9.17
N PRO A 79 0.69 4.05 -10.17
CA PRO A 79 0.28 3.41 -11.41
C PRO A 79 -0.35 2.04 -11.15
N VAL A 80 -1.57 1.83 -11.66
CA VAL A 80 -2.22 0.51 -11.62
C VAL A 80 -1.39 -0.45 -12.47
N PRO A 81 -0.88 -1.57 -11.93
CA PRO A 81 -0.10 -2.52 -12.71
C PRO A 81 -0.97 -3.16 -13.80
N LEU A 82 -0.70 -2.83 -15.05
CA LEU A 82 -1.12 -3.65 -16.19
C LEU A 82 -0.26 -4.92 -16.19
N LYS A 83 -0.77 -6.03 -16.74
CA LYS A 83 -0.13 -7.36 -16.77
C LYS A 83 1.28 -7.41 -17.41
N GLU A 84 1.87 -6.29 -17.83
CA GLU A 84 3.21 -6.26 -18.41
C GLU A 84 4.31 -6.50 -17.36
N LYS A 85 4.66 -7.80 -17.27
CA LYS A 85 5.93 -8.39 -16.84
C LYS A 85 6.75 -7.55 -15.86
N ILE A 86 6.41 -7.70 -14.59
CA ILE A 86 7.32 -7.33 -13.50
C ILE A 86 8.42 -8.39 -13.46
N ALA A 87 9.63 -8.01 -13.90
CA ALA A 87 10.82 -8.81 -13.65
C ALA A 87 11.09 -8.78 -12.14
N ILE A 88 10.86 -9.93 -11.49
CA ILE A 88 11.20 -10.15 -10.09
C ILE A 88 12.73 -10.17 -10.01
N ALA A 89 13.31 -9.15 -9.37
CA ALA A 89 14.71 -9.21 -8.95
C ALA A 89 14.80 -10.16 -7.75
N ALA A 90 15.43 -11.32 -7.98
CA ALA A 90 15.77 -12.32 -6.99
C ALA A 90 16.95 -11.86 -6.11
#